data_AF-A0AAJ0FCX6-F1
#
_entry.id   AF-A0AAJ0FCX6-F1
#
_cell.length_a   1.000
_cell.length_b   1.000
_cell.length_c   1.000
_cell.angle_alpha   90.00
_cell.angle_beta   90.00
_cell.angle_gamma   90.00
#
_symmetry.space_group_name_H-M   'P 1'
#
loop_
_entity.id
_entity.type
_entity.pdbx_description
1 polymer ?
#
loop_
_entity_poly.entity_id
_entity_poly.type
_entity_poly.pdbx_seq_one_letter_code
_entity_poly.pdbx_strand_id
1 'polypeptide(L)'
;MTPFCKPCNKSFKQEADLRRHLRYSPLHQSRCETCDRIFSRDGLQQHLQTARVHLTGMSATETPLDKFFLSFPSFAYDPFLPPATSYSRLQRHMGWRRESEGSGEAWHQYQRALEEEVKVWFGKEDDLNSWHTLCGTIGIKQLPPTIAACRSVVRNTHVNIVDLIEWGRRGSGERGVRVFRSQEALWEYTTKERKVFPQSSVRNDDGETNVVLRHLLRHLRL
;
A
#
# COMPACT_ATOMS: atom_id res chain seq x y z
N MET A 1 14.97 33.27 19.30
CA MET A 1 14.54 33.30 17.88
C MET A 1 13.26 32.47 17.76
N THR A 2 12.24 32.99 17.08
CA THR A 2 11.03 32.21 16.77
C THR A 2 11.36 31.21 15.66
N PRO A 3 11.06 29.92 15.83
CA PRO A 3 11.28 28.93 14.78
C PRO A 3 10.36 29.23 13.59
N PHE A 4 10.92 29.28 12.39
CA PHE A 4 10.17 29.62 11.18
C PHE A 4 10.61 28.74 10.01
N CYS A 5 9.66 28.50 9.11
CA CYS A 5 9.88 27.71 7.92
C CYS A 5 10.55 28.57 6.84
N LYS A 6 11.78 28.25 6.46
CA LYS A 6 12.48 28.95 5.37
C LYS A 6 11.74 28.87 4.02
N PRO A 7 11.24 27.71 3.57
CA PRO A 7 10.59 27.64 2.25
C PRO A 7 9.28 28.43 2.10
N CYS A 8 8.51 28.70 3.16
CA CYS A 8 7.25 29.47 3.06
C CYS A 8 7.16 30.66 4.03
N ASN A 9 8.26 30.98 4.71
CA ASN A 9 8.41 32.06 5.68
C ASN A 9 7.39 32.08 6.83
N LYS A 10 6.76 30.92 7.13
CA LYS A 10 5.75 30.81 8.19
C LYS A 10 6.41 30.67 9.55
N SER A 11 6.01 31.48 10.51
CA SER A 11 6.52 31.47 11.89
C SER A 11 5.71 30.55 12.80
N PHE A 12 6.39 29.93 13.77
CA PHE A 12 5.81 28.99 14.72
C PHE A 12 6.13 29.38 16.16
N LYS A 13 5.26 28.95 17.08
CA LYS A 13 5.43 29.20 18.51
C LYS A 13 6.48 28.26 19.13
N GLN A 14 6.62 27.05 18.59
CA GLN A 14 7.53 26.03 19.10
C GLN A 14 8.27 25.30 17.95
N GLU A 15 9.46 24.78 18.25
CA GLU A 15 10.26 24.00 17.29
C GLU A 15 9.53 22.72 16.87
N ALA A 16 8.76 22.10 17.78
CA ALA A 16 7.92 20.93 17.48
C ALA A 16 6.85 21.25 16.42
N ASP A 17 6.29 22.46 16.44
CA ASP A 17 5.31 22.91 15.45
C ASP A 17 5.95 23.14 14.09
N LEU A 18 7.16 23.71 14.05
CA LEU A 18 7.94 23.86 12.81
C LEU A 18 8.29 22.49 12.21
N ARG A 19 8.77 21.54 13.02
CA ARG A 19 9.07 20.18 12.57
C ARG A 19 7.84 19.48 11.99
N ARG A 20 6.71 19.58 12.69
CA ARG A 20 5.41 19.08 12.23
C ARG A 20 4.98 19.75 10.91
N HIS A 21 5.17 21.05 10.79
CA HIS A 21 4.87 21.78 9.56
C HIS A 21 5.75 21.36 8.39
N LEU A 22 7.06 21.24 8.57
CA LEU A 22 7.99 20.78 7.52
C LEU A 22 7.68 19.36 7.06
N ARG A 23 7.15 18.51 7.95
CA ARG A 23 6.78 17.13 7.64
C ARG A 23 5.45 17.00 6.89
N TYR A 24 4.46 17.84 7.21
CA TYR A 24 3.07 17.64 6.74
C TYR A 24 2.48 18.77 5.89
N SER A 25 3.19 19.88 5.71
CA SER A 25 2.69 20.98 4.89
C SER A 25 2.64 20.57 3.41
N PRO A 26 1.50 20.76 2.72
CA PRO A 26 1.41 20.49 1.28
C PRO A 26 2.36 21.36 0.45
N LEU A 27 2.89 22.45 1.03
CA LEU A 27 3.88 23.32 0.39
C LEU A 27 5.31 22.73 0.38
N HIS A 28 5.58 21.73 1.23
CA HIS A 28 6.92 21.15 1.41
C HIS A 28 6.97 19.67 1.05
N GLN A 29 5.93 19.19 0.36
CA GLN A 29 5.94 17.85 -0.19
C GLN A 29 6.88 17.78 -1.39
N SER A 30 7.66 16.71 -1.48
CA SER A 30 8.56 16.45 -2.59
C SER A 30 7.85 15.57 -3.61
N ARG A 31 7.75 16.06 -4.84
CA ARG A 31 7.27 15.28 -5.97
C ARG A 31 8.39 14.36 -6.47
N CYS A 32 8.06 13.11 -6.68
CA CYS A 32 8.87 12.17 -7.42
C CYS A 32 8.86 12.57 -8.91
N GLU A 33 10.02 12.84 -9.49
CA GLU A 33 10.13 13.29 -10.88
C GLU A 33 9.84 12.20 -11.91
N THR A 34 9.89 10.92 -11.51
CA THR A 34 9.70 9.78 -12.43
C THR A 34 8.26 9.27 -12.49
N CYS A 35 7.48 9.39 -11.41
CA CYS A 35 6.10 8.91 -11.35
C CYS A 35 5.11 9.93 -10.79
N ASP A 36 5.54 11.17 -10.59
CA ASP A 36 4.74 12.32 -10.14
C ASP A 36 4.05 12.18 -8.78
N ARG A 37 4.34 11.10 -8.03
CA ARG A 37 3.81 10.91 -6.69
C ARG A 37 4.40 11.94 -5.74
N ILE A 38 3.55 12.47 -4.87
CA ILE A 38 3.91 13.48 -3.89
C ILE A 38 4.24 12.76 -2.59
N PHE A 39 5.37 13.10 -1.98
CA PHE A 39 5.91 12.48 -0.77
C PHE A 39 6.28 13.52 0.29
N SER A 40 6.31 13.11 1.56
CA SER A 40 7.14 13.83 2.53
C SER A 40 8.61 13.67 2.13
N ARG A 41 9.48 14.56 2.62
CA ARG A 41 10.92 14.53 2.26
C ARG A 41 11.56 13.15 2.50
N ASP A 42 11.22 12.50 3.61
CA ASP A 42 11.72 11.17 3.98
C ASP A 42 10.98 10.05 3.21
N GLY A 43 9.67 10.21 2.99
CA GLY A 43 8.87 9.30 2.19
C GLY A 43 9.31 9.22 0.73
N LEU A 44 9.86 10.31 0.17
CA LEU A 44 10.39 10.32 -1.19
C LEU A 44 11.64 9.44 -1.28
N GLN A 45 12.54 9.51 -0.30
CA GLN A 45 13.75 8.68 -0.30
C GLN A 45 13.41 7.20 -0.18
N GLN A 46 12.48 6.84 0.72
CA GLN A 46 11.97 5.47 0.80
C GLN A 46 11.34 5.03 -0.53
N HIS A 47 10.52 5.90 -1.14
CA HIS A 47 9.91 5.64 -2.44
C HIS A 47 10.94 5.45 -3.56
N LEU A 48 11.96 6.30 -3.65
CA LEU A 48 13.04 6.17 -4.64
C LEU A 48 13.79 4.84 -4.47
N GLN A 49 13.94 4.36 -3.23
CA GLN A 49 14.64 3.12 -2.93
C GLN A 49 13.80 1.85 -3.18
N THR A 50 12.48 1.89 -2.95
CA THR A 50 11.64 0.68 -3.02
C THR A 50 10.65 0.66 -4.17
N ALA A 51 10.35 1.81 -4.79
CA ALA A 51 9.34 1.85 -5.82
C ALA A 51 9.88 1.45 -7.18
N ARG A 52 9.30 0.39 -7.75
CA ARG A 52 9.65 -0.18 -9.06
C ARG A 52 9.75 0.83 -10.20
N VAL A 53 8.99 1.93 -10.13
CA VAL A 53 9.03 3.06 -11.08
C VAL A 53 10.39 3.76 -11.15
N HIS A 54 11.23 3.62 -10.13
CA HIS A 54 12.57 4.19 -10.03
C HIS A 54 13.70 3.17 -10.14
N LEU A 55 13.37 1.88 -10.18
CA LEU A 55 14.36 0.81 -10.27
C LEU A 55 14.82 0.65 -11.73
N THR A 56 15.36 1.72 -12.32
CA THR A 56 16.13 1.66 -13.55
C THR A 56 17.55 1.21 -13.20
N GLY A 57 17.81 -0.10 -13.26
CA GLY A 57 19.17 -0.60 -13.46
C GLY A 57 19.62 -1.79 -12.63
N MET A 58 19.11 -2.05 -11.42
CA MET A 58 19.56 -3.21 -10.62
C MET A 58 18.50 -3.66 -9.59
N SER A 59 18.14 -4.95 -9.66
CA SER A 59 17.30 -5.74 -8.71
C SER A 59 15.84 -5.31 -8.53
N ALA A 60 15.02 -5.47 -9.58
CA ALA A 60 13.56 -5.43 -9.52
C ALA A 60 12.92 -6.66 -8.82
N THR A 61 13.66 -7.33 -7.92
CA THR A 61 13.38 -8.67 -7.37
C THR A 61 13.26 -8.69 -5.84
N GLU A 62 13.21 -7.55 -5.15
CA GLU A 62 13.36 -7.50 -3.69
C GLU A 62 12.09 -7.21 -2.89
N THR A 63 10.95 -6.92 -3.54
CA THR A 63 9.70 -6.76 -2.79
C THR A 63 9.31 -8.08 -2.12
N PRO A 64 8.59 -8.05 -0.98
CA PRO A 64 8.18 -9.28 -0.29
C PRO A 64 7.46 -10.29 -1.21
N LEU A 65 6.63 -9.82 -2.14
CA LEU A 65 5.98 -10.68 -3.12
C LEU A 65 6.94 -11.22 -4.18
N ASP A 66 7.91 -10.43 -4.65
CA ASP A 66 8.91 -10.92 -5.60
C ASP A 66 9.73 -12.05 -4.96
N LYS A 67 10.19 -11.85 -3.72
CA LYS A 67 10.90 -12.88 -2.94
C LYS A 67 10.08 -14.15 -2.77
N PHE A 68 8.78 -14.01 -2.50
CA PHE A 68 7.88 -15.15 -2.41
C PHE A 68 7.78 -15.92 -3.74
N PHE A 69 7.51 -15.24 -4.86
CA PHE A 69 7.35 -15.97 -6.14
C PHE A 69 8.67 -16.53 -6.67
N LEU A 70 9.80 -15.86 -6.41
CA LEU A 70 11.13 -16.31 -6.80
C LEU A 70 11.65 -17.47 -5.93
N SER A 71 11.02 -17.77 -4.79
CA SER A 71 11.37 -18.95 -3.98
C SER A 71 10.96 -20.27 -4.65
N PHE A 72 10.26 -20.22 -5.78
CA PHE A 72 9.86 -21.37 -6.60
C PHE A 72 10.68 -21.36 -7.92
N PRO A 73 11.86 -22.01 -7.99
CA PRO A 73 12.78 -21.85 -9.12
C PRO A 73 12.26 -22.36 -10.46
N SER A 74 11.33 -23.33 -10.44
CA SER A 74 10.71 -23.88 -11.63
C SER A 74 9.50 -23.07 -12.12
N PHE A 75 9.05 -22.09 -11.34
CA PHE A 75 7.91 -21.25 -11.68
C PHE A 75 8.37 -20.03 -12.49
N ALA A 76 7.84 -19.89 -13.71
CA ALA A 76 8.09 -18.74 -14.57
C ALA A 76 7.33 -17.49 -14.05
N TYR A 77 7.90 -16.87 -13.01
CA TYR A 77 7.35 -15.67 -12.38
C TYR A 77 7.45 -14.45 -13.29
N ASP A 78 6.32 -13.78 -13.49
CA ASP A 78 6.23 -12.48 -14.15
C ASP A 78 5.83 -11.41 -13.12
N PRO A 79 6.72 -10.47 -12.77
CA PRO A 79 6.46 -9.48 -11.75
C PRO A 79 5.47 -8.37 -12.16
N PHE A 80 5.17 -8.25 -13.45
CA PHE A 80 4.20 -7.27 -13.97
C PHE A 80 2.77 -7.76 -13.89
N LEU A 81 2.56 -9.04 -13.62
CA LEU A 81 1.23 -9.58 -13.41
C LEU A 81 0.66 -9.21 -12.04
N PRO A 82 -0.68 -9.08 -11.96
CA PRO A 82 -1.38 -8.98 -10.68
C PRO A 82 -0.96 -10.11 -9.72
N PRO A 83 -0.68 -9.82 -8.43
CA PRO A 83 -0.29 -10.85 -7.46
C PRO A 83 -1.26 -12.03 -7.41
N ALA A 84 -2.58 -11.77 -7.48
CA ALA A 84 -3.60 -12.82 -7.49
C ALA A 84 -3.53 -13.70 -8.75
N THR A 85 -3.17 -13.12 -9.90
CA THR A 85 -2.94 -13.85 -11.14
C THR A 85 -1.68 -14.70 -11.05
N SER A 86 -0.58 -14.14 -10.53
CA SER A 86 0.67 -14.87 -10.31
C SER A 86 0.49 -16.04 -9.34
N TYR A 87 -0.26 -15.85 -8.25
CA TYR A 87 -0.58 -16.93 -7.32
C TYR A 87 -1.44 -18.02 -7.95
N SER A 88 -2.47 -17.65 -8.73
CA SER A 88 -3.30 -18.62 -9.45
C SER A 88 -2.48 -19.45 -10.47
N ARG A 89 -1.50 -18.83 -11.14
CA ARG A 89 -0.55 -19.53 -12.02
C ARG A 89 0.36 -20.48 -11.24
N LEU A 90 0.86 -20.05 -10.09
CA LEU A 90 1.68 -20.87 -9.20
C LEU A 90 0.91 -22.10 -8.71
N GLN A 91 -0.34 -21.93 -8.26
CA GLN A 91 -1.20 -23.05 -7.85
C GLN A 91 -1.34 -24.11 -8.95
N ARG A 92 -1.54 -23.66 -10.20
CA ARG A 92 -1.62 -24.56 -11.37
C ARG A 92 -0.30 -25.25 -11.66
N HIS A 93 0.80 -24.50 -11.61
CA HIS A 93 2.16 -25.01 -11.85
C HIS A 93 2.55 -26.10 -10.84
N MET A 94 2.22 -25.89 -9.56
CA MET A 94 2.51 -26.82 -8.47
C MET A 94 1.50 -27.97 -8.36
N GLY A 95 0.43 -27.96 -9.17
CA GLY A 95 -0.63 -28.97 -9.09
C GLY A 95 -1.43 -28.95 -7.78
N TRP A 96 -1.42 -27.83 -7.05
CA TRP A 96 -2.10 -27.71 -5.75
C TRP A 96 -3.62 -27.78 -5.92
N ARG A 97 -4.23 -28.78 -5.27
CA ARG A 97 -5.68 -28.87 -5.09
C ARG A 97 -6.08 -28.16 -3.80
N ARG A 98 -7.37 -27.83 -3.65
CA ARG A 98 -7.92 -27.39 -2.36
C ARG A 98 -7.51 -28.43 -1.31
N GLU A 99 -6.88 -27.96 -0.22
CA GLU A 99 -6.48 -28.76 0.97
C GLU A 99 -5.18 -29.58 0.89
N SER A 100 -4.34 -29.44 -0.15
CA SER A 100 -2.98 -30.01 -0.07
C SER A 100 -2.11 -29.26 0.96
N GLU A 101 -1.39 -29.95 1.84
CA GLU A 101 -0.55 -29.34 2.90
C GLU A 101 0.41 -28.26 2.36
N GLY A 102 1.08 -28.52 1.24
CA GLY A 102 1.98 -27.55 0.59
C GLY A 102 1.27 -26.29 0.07
N SER A 103 -0.02 -26.37 -0.25
CA SER A 103 -0.83 -25.21 -0.64
C SER A 103 -1.18 -24.33 0.56
N GLY A 104 -1.30 -24.90 1.76
CA GLY A 104 -1.62 -24.13 2.97
C GLY A 104 -0.46 -23.24 3.39
N GLU A 105 0.74 -23.81 3.49
CA GLU A 105 1.94 -23.07 3.87
C GLU A 105 2.29 -21.99 2.82
N ALA A 106 2.27 -22.33 1.53
CA ALA A 106 2.52 -21.35 0.47
C ALA A 106 1.46 -20.24 0.44
N TRP A 107 0.21 -20.55 0.78
CA TRP A 107 -0.84 -19.54 0.93
C TRP A 107 -0.53 -18.60 2.10
N HIS A 108 -0.14 -19.12 3.26
CA HIS A 108 0.25 -18.28 4.41
C HIS A 108 1.45 -17.38 4.09
N GLN A 109 2.47 -17.91 3.40
CA GLN A 109 3.63 -17.11 3.00
C GLN A 109 3.27 -16.01 1.99
N TYR A 110 2.42 -16.34 1.01
CA TYR A 110 1.88 -15.36 0.07
C TYR A 110 1.09 -14.25 0.78
N GLN A 111 0.25 -14.63 1.74
CA GLN A 111 -0.53 -13.70 2.55
C GLN A 111 0.34 -12.76 3.38
N ARG A 112 1.39 -13.29 4.02
CA ARG A 112 2.39 -12.47 4.74
C ARG A 112 3.09 -11.50 3.80
N ALA A 113 3.46 -11.94 2.60
CA ALA A 113 4.09 -11.09 1.60
C ALA A 113 3.16 -9.94 1.14
N LEU A 114 1.86 -10.20 1.00
CA LEU A 114 0.87 -9.14 0.70
C LEU A 114 0.80 -8.07 1.81
N GLU A 115 0.87 -8.47 3.08
CA GLU A 115 0.86 -7.52 4.19
C GLU A 115 2.10 -6.64 4.24
N GLU A 116 3.27 -7.24 4.07
CA GLU A 116 4.54 -6.51 4.02
C GLU A 116 4.59 -5.55 2.82
N GLU A 117 4.00 -5.93 1.68
CA GLU A 117 3.83 -5.03 0.55
C GLU A 117 2.97 -3.81 0.90
N VAL A 118 1.85 -3.99 1.60
CA VAL A 118 1.03 -2.85 2.02
C VAL A 118 1.82 -1.90 2.92
N LYS A 119 2.69 -2.43 3.80
CA LYS A 119 3.61 -1.60 4.61
C LYS A 119 4.61 -0.84 3.74
N VAL A 120 5.18 -1.49 2.73
CA VAL A 120 6.14 -0.87 1.79
C VAL A 120 5.49 0.29 1.01
N TRP A 121 4.24 0.14 0.56
CA TRP A 121 3.59 1.12 -0.32
C TRP A 121 2.81 2.22 0.40
N PHE A 122 2.21 1.90 1.55
CA PHE A 122 1.29 2.81 2.24
C PHE A 122 1.79 3.26 3.63
N GLY A 123 3.06 2.97 3.96
CA GLY A 123 3.83 3.67 4.99
C GLY A 123 3.45 3.39 6.45
N LYS A 124 4.05 4.17 7.36
CA LYS A 124 3.85 4.14 8.83
C LYS A 124 2.81 5.18 9.29
N GLU A 125 2.23 4.94 10.47
CA GLU A 125 1.02 5.58 11.02
C GLU A 125 0.97 7.12 10.99
N ASP A 126 2.11 7.78 11.16
CA ASP A 126 2.22 9.22 11.42
C ASP A 126 2.44 10.05 10.15
N ASP A 127 2.52 9.43 8.97
CA ASP A 127 2.76 10.16 7.72
C ASP A 127 1.47 10.55 7.00
N LEU A 128 1.06 11.83 7.14
CA LEU A 128 -0.09 12.40 6.41
C LEU A 128 0.03 12.21 4.89
N ASN A 129 1.25 12.18 4.36
CA ASN A 129 1.43 12.03 2.93
C ASN A 129 1.10 10.60 2.44
N SER A 130 1.45 9.58 3.21
CA SER A 130 1.02 8.19 2.98
C SER A 130 -0.51 8.09 2.97
N TRP A 131 -1.19 8.83 3.85
CA TRP A 131 -2.66 8.96 3.84
C TRP A 131 -3.21 9.69 2.61
N HIS A 132 -2.54 10.76 2.16
CA HIS A 132 -2.92 11.48 0.94
C HIS A 132 -2.75 10.62 -0.31
N THR A 133 -1.69 9.82 -0.37
CA THR A 133 -1.49 8.83 -1.44
C THR A 133 -2.67 7.88 -1.47
N LEU A 134 -3.03 7.28 -0.33
CA LEU A 134 -4.19 6.40 -0.24
C LEU A 134 -5.51 7.11 -0.59
N CYS A 135 -5.71 8.36 -0.18
CA CYS A 135 -6.90 9.12 -0.55
C CYS A 135 -6.95 9.40 -2.06
N GLY A 136 -5.80 9.74 -2.67
CA GLY A 136 -5.70 9.94 -4.10
C GLY A 136 -5.96 8.66 -4.90
N THR A 137 -5.45 7.50 -4.44
CA THR A 137 -5.66 6.21 -5.13
C THR A 137 -7.12 5.83 -5.17
N ILE A 138 -7.87 6.10 -4.10
CA ILE A 138 -9.32 5.83 -4.04
C ILE A 138 -10.16 6.95 -4.67
N GLY A 139 -9.54 7.90 -5.39
CA GLY A 139 -10.26 8.91 -6.17
C GLY A 139 -10.74 10.13 -5.40
N ILE A 140 -10.20 10.41 -4.20
CA ILE A 140 -10.51 11.62 -3.45
C ILE A 140 -9.77 12.81 -4.06
N LYS A 141 -10.51 13.67 -4.76
CA LYS A 141 -9.96 14.85 -5.45
C LYS A 141 -9.52 15.97 -4.49
N GLN A 142 -10.18 16.09 -3.34
CA GLN A 142 -9.84 17.09 -2.31
C GLN A 142 -9.22 16.39 -1.10
N LEU A 143 -7.90 16.47 -0.99
CA LEU A 143 -7.15 15.74 0.04
C LEU A 143 -7.43 16.33 1.44
N PRO A 144 -7.86 15.51 2.42
CA PRO A 144 -8.18 16.02 3.74
C PRO A 144 -6.94 16.57 4.46
N PRO A 145 -7.03 17.68 5.21
CA PRO A 145 -5.85 18.34 5.77
C PRO A 145 -5.23 17.63 6.99
N THR A 146 -5.89 16.59 7.53
CA THR A 146 -5.45 15.89 8.74
C THR A 146 -5.53 14.37 8.57
N ILE A 147 -4.68 13.66 9.32
CA ILE A 147 -4.67 12.18 9.36
C ILE A 147 -6.03 11.66 9.83
N ALA A 148 -6.65 12.31 10.83
CA ALA A 148 -7.97 11.93 11.32
C ALA A 148 -9.06 12.01 10.24
N ALA A 149 -9.02 13.06 9.40
CA ALA A 149 -9.96 13.20 8.30
C ALA A 149 -9.71 12.17 7.20
N CYS A 150 -8.44 11.89 6.86
CA CYS A 150 -8.09 10.82 5.92
C CYS A 150 -8.58 9.44 6.41
N ARG A 151 -8.35 9.12 7.69
CA ARG A 151 -8.85 7.90 8.34
C ARG A 151 -10.37 7.76 8.21
N SER A 152 -11.11 8.86 8.38
CA SER A 152 -12.58 8.87 8.26
C SER A 152 -13.04 8.52 6.84
N VAL A 153 -12.42 9.14 5.83
CA VAL A 153 -12.76 8.90 4.42
C VAL A 153 -12.45 7.47 4.00
N VAL A 154 -11.23 7.01 4.30
CA VAL A 154 -10.80 5.63 4.00
C VAL A 154 -11.71 4.61 4.69
N ARG A 155 -12.11 4.87 5.94
CA ARG A 155 -13.04 4.03 6.69
C ARG A 155 -14.43 3.98 6.10
N ASN A 156 -14.85 4.90 5.22
CA ASN A 156 -16.17 4.85 4.59
C ASN A 156 -16.09 4.44 3.11
N THR A 157 -14.94 3.92 2.69
CA THR A 157 -14.67 3.52 1.30
C THR A 157 -14.52 2.01 1.21
N HIS A 158 -15.14 1.38 0.20
CA HIS A 158 -15.00 -0.04 -0.08
C HIS A 158 -13.99 -0.22 -1.23
N VAL A 159 -12.81 -0.76 -0.93
CA VAL A 159 -11.74 -1.02 -1.92
C VAL A 159 -11.10 -2.38 -1.64
N ASN A 160 -10.61 -3.03 -2.70
CA ASN A 160 -9.88 -4.28 -2.57
C ASN A 160 -8.40 -3.98 -2.28
N ILE A 161 -7.82 -4.62 -1.26
CA ILE A 161 -6.44 -4.37 -0.84
C ILE A 161 -5.43 -4.90 -1.87
N VAL A 162 -5.74 -5.99 -2.58
CA VAL A 162 -4.88 -6.50 -3.65
C VAL A 162 -4.83 -5.50 -4.81
N ASP A 163 -5.94 -4.82 -5.13
CA ASP A 163 -5.95 -3.73 -6.12
C ASP A 163 -5.05 -2.55 -5.70
N LEU A 164 -5.01 -2.22 -4.40
CA LEU A 164 -4.11 -1.20 -3.86
C LEU A 164 -2.64 -1.60 -4.01
N ILE A 165 -2.29 -2.85 -3.72
CA ILE A 165 -0.94 -3.39 -3.92
C ILE A 165 -0.57 -3.40 -5.41
N GLU A 166 -1.49 -3.83 -6.27
CA GLU A 166 -1.30 -3.81 -7.73
C GLU A 166 -1.03 -2.39 -8.24
N TRP A 167 -1.80 -1.40 -7.78
CA TRP A 167 -1.58 0.00 -8.12
C TRP A 167 -0.23 0.51 -7.60
N GLY A 168 0.15 0.13 -6.38
CA GLY A 168 1.45 0.43 -5.79
C GLY A 168 2.58 -0.07 -6.68
N ARG A 169 2.53 -1.36 -7.05
CA ARG A 169 3.53 -2.09 -7.83
C ARG A 169 3.67 -1.62 -9.28
N ARG A 170 2.57 -1.29 -9.97
CA ARG A 170 2.60 -0.89 -11.40
C ARG A 170 3.25 0.47 -11.64
N GLY A 171 3.37 1.29 -10.60
CA GLY A 171 3.57 2.72 -10.81
C GLY A 171 2.27 3.37 -11.24
N SER A 172 2.00 4.54 -10.69
CA SER A 172 0.76 5.29 -10.87
C SER A 172 0.55 5.68 -12.32
N GLY A 173 -0.14 4.84 -13.10
CA GLY A 173 -0.93 5.35 -14.23
C GLY A 173 -2.05 6.24 -13.69
N GLU A 174 -2.56 7.16 -14.53
CA GLU A 174 -3.60 8.16 -14.18
C GLU A 174 -4.90 7.58 -13.60
N ARG A 175 -5.07 6.25 -13.62
CA ARG A 175 -6.25 5.56 -13.10
C ARG A 175 -6.03 5.09 -11.67
N GLY A 176 -6.81 5.65 -10.74
CA GLY A 176 -6.93 5.16 -9.37
C GLY A 176 -7.51 3.74 -9.28
N VAL A 177 -7.58 3.20 -8.07
CA VAL A 177 -8.18 1.89 -7.81
C VAL A 177 -9.70 1.96 -7.88
N ARG A 178 -10.33 0.81 -8.16
CA ARG A 178 -11.79 0.70 -8.17
C ARG A 178 -12.34 0.87 -6.76
N VAL A 179 -13.21 1.86 -6.60
CA VAL A 179 -14.02 2.05 -5.38
C VAL A 179 -15.40 1.45 -5.59
N PHE A 180 -15.83 0.61 -4.66
CA PHE A 180 -17.12 -0.07 -4.67
C PHE A 180 -18.16 0.72 -3.88
N ARG A 181 -19.42 0.66 -4.35
CA ARG A 181 -20.54 1.36 -3.73
C ARG A 181 -21.01 0.69 -2.43
N SER A 182 -20.74 -0.60 -2.26
CA SER A 182 -21.15 -1.36 -1.08
C SER A 182 -20.18 -2.49 -0.75
N GLN A 183 -20.31 -3.06 0.44
CA GLN A 183 -19.53 -4.21 0.90
C GLN A 183 -19.85 -5.46 0.06
N GLU A 184 -21.11 -5.64 -0.35
CA GLU A 184 -21.54 -6.78 -1.17
C GLU A 184 -20.88 -6.74 -2.55
N ALA A 185 -20.80 -5.56 -3.17
CA ALA A 185 -20.15 -5.40 -4.47
C ALA A 185 -18.64 -5.64 -4.38
N LEU A 186 -18.00 -5.21 -3.28
CA LEU A 186 -16.59 -5.50 -3.02
C LEU A 186 -16.38 -7.01 -2.81
N TRP A 187 -17.26 -7.68 -2.08
CA TRP A 187 -17.19 -9.12 -1.81
C TRP A 187 -17.37 -9.96 -3.07
N GLU A 188 -18.37 -9.63 -3.90
CA GLU A 188 -18.63 -10.31 -5.17
C GLU A 188 -17.40 -10.20 -6.09
N TYR A 189 -16.85 -9.01 -6.23
CA TYR A 189 -15.63 -8.78 -6.98
C TYR A 189 -14.44 -9.56 -6.42
N THR A 190 -14.23 -9.50 -5.10
CA THR A 190 -13.11 -10.17 -4.42
C THR A 190 -13.15 -11.68 -4.64
N THR A 191 -14.34 -12.27 -4.57
CA THR A 191 -14.58 -13.71 -4.79
C THR A 191 -14.39 -14.09 -6.26
N LYS A 192 -14.98 -13.32 -7.16
CA LYS A 192 -14.93 -13.57 -8.61
C LYS A 192 -13.49 -13.48 -9.15
N GLU A 193 -12.76 -12.45 -8.74
CA GLU A 193 -11.38 -12.20 -9.19
C GLU A 193 -10.32 -12.97 -8.37
N ARG A 194 -10.74 -13.69 -7.31
CA ARG A 194 -9.85 -14.40 -6.37
C ARG A 194 -8.81 -13.48 -5.70
N LYS A 195 -9.17 -12.20 -5.51
CA LYS A 195 -8.31 -11.16 -4.92
C LYS A 195 -8.46 -11.12 -3.40
N VAL A 196 -8.28 -12.28 -2.76
CA VAL A 196 -8.54 -12.47 -1.34
C VAL A 196 -7.36 -11.96 -0.51
N PHE A 197 -7.65 -11.14 0.49
CA PHE A 197 -6.67 -10.65 1.47
C PHE A 197 -6.98 -11.25 2.85
N PRO A 198 -5.97 -11.73 3.62
CA PRO A 198 -6.17 -12.33 4.94
C PRO A 198 -6.75 -11.34 5.95
N GLN A 199 -7.72 -11.80 6.75
CA GLN A 199 -8.29 -11.03 7.87
C GLN A 199 -7.61 -11.37 9.22
N SER A 200 -6.95 -12.54 9.32
CA SER A 200 -6.29 -13.03 10.54
C SER A 200 -5.15 -12.13 11.03
N SER A 201 -4.61 -11.30 10.15
CA SER A 201 -3.46 -10.41 10.37
C SER A 201 -3.75 -9.16 11.20
N VAL A 202 -4.99 -8.99 11.67
CA VAL A 202 -5.39 -7.85 12.52
C VAL A 202 -4.91 -8.03 13.97
N ARG A 203 -4.52 -9.24 14.38
CA ARG A 203 -4.02 -9.54 15.72
C ARG A 203 -2.71 -10.31 15.63
N ASN A 204 -1.60 -9.60 15.74
CA ASN A 204 -0.31 -10.18 16.10
C ASN A 204 -0.01 -9.82 17.57
N ASP A 205 0.65 -10.73 18.27
CA ASP A 205 0.99 -10.65 19.70
C ASP A 205 1.90 -9.45 20.08
N ASP A 206 2.43 -8.74 19.07
CA ASP A 206 3.29 -7.55 19.23
C ASP A 206 2.52 -6.22 19.13
N GLY A 207 1.21 -6.24 18.84
CA GLY A 207 0.34 -5.05 18.78
C GLY A 207 0.53 -4.10 17.57
N GLU A 208 1.53 -4.31 16.72
CA GLU A 208 1.79 -3.46 15.54
C GLU A 208 1.02 -3.92 14.28
N THR A 209 -0.31 -3.74 14.26
CA THR A 209 -1.07 -3.88 13.00
C THR A 209 -0.86 -2.63 12.13
N ASN A 210 -0.61 -2.80 10.82
CA ASN A 210 -0.59 -1.69 9.86
C ASN A 210 -1.92 -0.91 9.96
N VAL A 211 -1.84 0.40 10.23
CA VAL A 211 -3.02 1.25 10.49
C VAL A 211 -3.91 1.37 9.25
N VAL A 212 -3.31 1.43 8.06
CA VAL A 212 -4.05 1.41 6.80
C VAL A 212 -4.86 0.12 6.70
N LEU A 213 -4.26 -1.03 7.03
CA LEU A 213 -4.99 -2.30 7.10
C LEU A 213 -6.11 -2.27 8.16
N ARG A 214 -5.91 -1.71 9.35
CA ARG A 214 -6.98 -1.59 10.37
C ARG A 214 -8.20 -0.79 9.88
N HIS A 215 -7.97 0.26 9.08
CA HIS A 215 -9.04 1.11 8.56
C HIS A 215 -9.71 0.52 7.32
N LEU A 216 -8.98 -0.23 6.47
CA LEU A 216 -9.50 -0.88 5.27
C LEU A 216 -10.18 -2.23 5.56
N LEU A 217 -9.65 -3.03 6.49
CA LEU A 217 -10.15 -4.38 6.82
C LEU A 217 -11.43 -4.36 7.68
N ARG A 218 -11.86 -3.20 8.19
CA ARG A 218 -13.06 -3.10 9.03
C ARG A 218 -14.36 -3.51 8.31
N HIS A 219 -14.37 -3.44 6.97
CA HIS A 219 -15.50 -3.85 6.12
C HIS A 219 -15.38 -5.25 5.56
N LEU A 220 -14.25 -5.92 5.78
CA LEU A 220 -14.08 -7.31 5.40
C LEU A 220 -14.44 -8.17 6.60
N ARG A 221 -15.69 -8.08 7.09
CA ARG A 221 -16.26 -9.18 7.86
C ARG A 221 -16.74 -10.20 6.83
N LEU A 222 -15.88 -11.19 6.54
CA LEU A 222 -16.29 -12.43 5.91
C LEU A 222 -17.14 -13.24 6.90
#